data_AF-A0A2E6KQ86-F1
#
_entry.id   AF-A0A2E6KQ86-F1
#
_cell.length_a   1.000
_cell.length_b   1.000
_cell.length_c   1.000
_cell.angle_alpha   90.00
_cell.angle_beta   90.00
_cell.angle_gamma   90.00
#
_symmetry.space_group_name_H-M   'P 1'
#
loop_
_entity.id
_entity.type
_entity.pdbx_description
1 polymer ?
#
loop_
_entity_poly.entity_id
_entity_poly.type
_entity_poly.pdbx_seq_one_letter_code
_entity_poly.pdbx_strand_id
1 'polypeptide(L)' 'MNFSDLLTAIALVFIFEGFMPFLNPNGMRKVFSLVSQLDNQKIRFLGITSMLFGVFILCIVR' A
#
# COMPACT_ATOMS: atom_id res chain seq x y z
N MET A 1 -7.02 3.28 -21.59
CA MET A 1 -5.81 3.63 -20.81
C MET A 1 -4.63 3.45 -21.73
N ASN A 2 -3.81 4.48 -21.88
CA ASN A 2 -2.59 4.36 -22.67
C ASN A 2 -1.56 3.56 -21.87
N PHE A 3 -0.67 2.84 -22.55
CA PHE A 3 0.41 2.09 -21.89
C PHE A 3 1.27 3.02 -21.00
N SER A 4 1.44 4.27 -21.41
CA SER A 4 2.11 5.32 -20.64
C SER A 4 1.43 5.63 -19.30
N ASP A 5 0.09 5.57 -19.22
CA ASP A 5 -0.65 5.82 -17.97
C ASP A 5 -0.38 4.70 -16.96
N LEU A 6 -0.35 3.45 -17.44
CA LEU A 6 -0.03 2.28 -16.63
C LEU A 6 1.40 2.36 -16.08
N LEU A 7 2.37 2.69 -16.94
CA LEU A 7 3.77 2.85 -16.52
C LEU A 7 3.92 3.98 -15.50
N THR A 8 3.18 5.08 -15.66
CA THR A 8 3.19 6.20 -14.73
C THR A 8 2.60 5.80 -13.38
N ALA A 9 1.46 5.10 -13.35
CA ALA A 9 0.87 4.60 -12.11
C ALA A 9 1.83 3.67 -11.36
N ILE A 10 2.50 2.76 -12.08
CA ILE A 10 3.51 1.87 -11.50
C ILE A 10 4.69 2.67 -10.94
N ALA A 11 5.22 3.64 -11.68
CA ALA A 11 6.32 4.49 -11.22
C ALA A 11 5.96 5.24 -9.93
N LEU A 12 4.73 5.78 -9.85
CA LEU A 12 4.25 6.45 -8.64
C LEU A 12 4.18 5.48 -7.45
N VAL A 13 3.69 4.25 -7.63
CA VAL A 13 3.68 3.24 -6.55
C VAL A 13 5.10 2.97 -6.04
N PHE A 14 6.09 2.82 -6.92
CA PHE A 14 7.49 2.64 -6.53
C PHE A 14 8.06 3.84 -5.78
N ILE A 15 7.74 5.07 -6.22
CA ILE A 15 8.19 6.29 -5.54
C ILE A 15 7.58 6.36 -4.13
N PHE A 16 6.28 6.10 -3.98
CA PHE A 16 5.62 6.13 -2.67
C PHE A 16 6.14 5.04 -1.73
N GLU A 17 6.30 3.80 -2.22
CA GLU A 17 6.90 2.70 -1.46
C GLU A 17 8.34 2.99 -1.06
N GLY A 18 9.13 3.65 -1.91
CA GLY A 18 10.53 4.01 -1.64
C GLY A 18 10.72 5.27 -0.79
N PHE A 19 9.73 6.15 -0.73
CA PHE A 19 9.80 7.41 0.02
C PHE A 19 9.81 7.19 1.54
N MET A 20 8.93 6.31 2.04
CA MET A 20 8.84 5.99 3.46
C MET A 20 10.13 5.36 4.04
N PRO A 21 10.80 4.39 3.37
CA PRO A 21 12.04 3.79 3.88
C PRO A 21 13.22 4.75 3.77
N PHE A 22 13.21 5.63 2.78
CA PHE A 22 14.25 6.64 2.59
C PHE A 22 14.19 7.72 3.68
N LEU A 23 13.00 8.23 4.00
CA LEU A 23 12.83 9.27 5.01
C LEU A 23 13.02 8.77 6.45
N ASN A 24 12.48 7.60 6.79
CA ASN A 24 12.53 7.08 8.16
C ASN A 24 12.66 5.55 8.19
N PRO A 25 13.87 5.01 8.00
CA PRO A 25 14.11 3.57 8.01
C PRO A 25 13.79 2.94 9.38
N ASN A 26 14.00 3.67 10.47
CA ASN A 26 13.69 3.20 11.82
C ASN A 26 12.17 3.11 12.07
N GLY A 27 11.42 4.10 11.57
CA GLY A 27 9.96 4.09 11.60
C GLY A 27 9.37 2.88 10.87
N MET A 28 9.87 2.57 9.67
CA MET A 28 9.42 1.39 8.93
C MET A 28 9.76 0.09 9.65
N ARG A 29 10.96 -0.06 10.21
CA ARG A 29 11.32 -1.24 11.02
C ARG A 29 10.36 -1.45 12.19
N LYS A 30 9.96 -0.36 12.87
CA LYS A 30 8.98 -0.42 13.97
C LYS A 30 7.61 -0.87 13.47
N VAL A 31 7.14 -0.34 12.35
CA VAL A 31 5.86 -0.76 11.72
C VAL A 31 5.90 -2.24 11.36
N PHE A 32 6.97 -2.71 10.70
CA PHE A 32 7.11 -4.14 10.39
C PHE A 32 7.15 -5.02 11.64
N SER A 33 7.82 -4.59 12.71
CA SER A 33 7.84 -5.31 13.98
C SER A 33 6.45 -5.39 14.63
N LEU A 34 5.67 -4.30 14.56
CA LEU A 34 4.27 -4.28 15.01
C LEU A 34 3.42 -5.23 14.18
N VAL A 35 3.55 -5.20 12.85
CA VAL A 35 2.80 -6.08 11.94
C VAL A 35 3.17 -7.54 12.16
N SER A 36 4.44 -7.87 12.41
CA SER A 36 4.91 -9.23 12.71
C SER A 36 4.30 -9.80 14.00
N GLN A 37 3.93 -8.94 14.95
CA GLN A 37 3.25 -9.34 16.18
C GLN A 37 1.73 -9.49 16.02
N LEU A 38 1.16 -9.08 14.88
CA LEU A 38 -0.26 -9.27 14.59
C LEU A 38 -0.50 -10.69 14.11
N ASP A 39 -1.62 -11.27 14.56
CA ASP A 39 -2.07 -12.56 14.07
C ASP A 39 -2.41 -12.50 12.57
N ASN A 40 -2.15 -13.59 11.85
CA ASN A 40 -2.37 -13.73 10.41
C ASN A 40 -3.81 -13.39 10.01
N GLN A 41 -4.80 -13.68 10.87
CA GLN A 41 -6.19 -13.32 10.61
C GLN A 41 -6.40 -11.81 10.55
N LYS A 42 -5.75 -11.05 11.45
CA LYS A 42 -5.88 -9.59 11.50
C LYS A 42 -5.21 -8.93 10.30
N ILE A 43 -4.04 -9.43 9.90
CA ILE A 43 -3.34 -8.96 8.69
C ILE A 43 -4.20 -9.20 7.45
N ARG A 44 -4.80 -10.38 7.32
CA ARG A 44 -5.71 -10.70 6.21
C ARG A 44 -6.94 -9.81 6.20
N PHE A 45 -7.56 -9.58 7.36
CA PHE A 45 -8.73 -8.71 7.46
C PHE A 45 -8.40 -7.26 7.07
N LEU A 46 -7.29 -6.72 7.59
CA LEU A 46 -6.79 -5.40 7.22
C LEU A 46 -6.56 -5.30 5.70
N GLY A 47 -5.91 -6.30 5.10
CA GLY A 47 -5.71 -6.38 3.65
C GLY A 47 -7.02 -6.40 2.86
N ILE A 48 -8.00 -7.21 3.28
CA ILE A 48 -9.33 -7.27 2.63
C ILE A 48 -10.04 -5.92 2.72
N THR A 49 -10.03 -5.27 3.90
CA THR A 49 -10.67 -3.95 4.06
C THR A 49 -10.02 -2.88 3.18
N SER A 50 -8.69 -2.88 3.07
CA SER A 50 -7.94 -1.96 2.20
C SER A 50 -8.25 -2.19 0.73
N MET A 51 -8.29 -3.45 0.28
CA MET A 51 -8.69 -3.79 -1.09
C MET A 51 -10.12 -3.36 -1.39
N LEU A 52 -11.07 -3.61 -0.47
CA LEU A 52 -12.46 -3.19 -0.63
C LEU A 52 -12.57 -1.67 -0.76
N PHE A 53 -11.83 -0.94 0.08
CA PHE A 53 -11.81 0.52 0.05
C PHE A 53 -11.24 1.06 -1.26
N GLY A 54 -10.16 0.43 -1.77
CA GLY A 54 -9.59 0.75 -3.08
C GLY A 54 -10.59 0.53 -4.22
N VAL A 55 -11.31 -0.60 -4.22
CA VAL A 55 -12.37 -0.88 -5.20
C VAL A 55 -13.51 0.13 -5.08
N PHE A 56 -13.90 0.49 -3.87
CA PHE A 56 -14.95 1.47 -3.62
C PHE A 56 -14.59 2.85 -4.18
N ILE A 57 -13.37 3.34 -3.92
CA ILE A 57 -12.86 4.58 -4.51
C ILE A 57 -12.83 4.48 -6.03
N LEU A 58 -12.34 3.37 -6.57
CA LEU A 58 -12.25 3.17 -8.02
C LEU A 58 -13.64 3.20 -8.68
N CYS A 59 -14.66 2.64 -8.03
CA CYS A 59 -16.06 2.67 -8.48
C CYS A 59 -16.73 4.05 -8.37
N ILE A 60 -16.24 4.93 -7.49
CA ILE A 60 -16.76 6.31 -7.36
C ILE A 60 -16.08 7.22 -8.40
N VAL A 61 -14.77 7.07 -8.57
CA VAL A 61 -13.97 7.91 -9.48
C VAL A 61 -14.18 7.51 -10.95
N ARG A 62 -14.59 6.27 -11.21
CA ARG A 62 -14.80 5.72 -12.54
C ARG A 62 -16.17 5.08 -12.70
#